data_AF-A0A392T4Q8-F1
#
_entry.id   AF-A0A392T4Q8-F1
#
_cell.length_a   1.000
_cell.length_b   1.000
_cell.length_c   1.000
_cell.angle_alpha   90.00
_cell.angle_beta   90.00
_cell.angle_gamma   90.00
#
_symmetry.space_group_name_H-M   'P 1'
#
loop_
_entity.id
_entity.type
_entity.pdbx_description
1 polymer ?
#
loop_
_entity_poly.entity_id
_entity_poly.type
_entity_poly.pdbx_seq_one_letter_code
_entity_poly.pdbx_strand_id
1 'polypeptide(L)'
;PIFKGGYDPDGAQKWIEGIERIFGAIRCRDEHKVRLGGYVLHDEAGHWWGNANQRLGAGGAVITWARFKREFFTKYFPADERNRK
;
A
#
# COMPACT_ATOMS: atom_id res chain seq x y z
N PRO A 1 -8.09 4.38 8.11
CA PRO A 1 -8.61 4.55 6.72
C PRO A 1 -8.65 3.17 6.08
N ILE A 2 -9.77 2.78 5.47
CA ILE A 2 -9.92 1.47 4.82
C ILE A 2 -9.91 1.69 3.31
N PHE A 3 -9.16 0.88 2.58
CA PHE A 3 -9.19 0.87 1.11
C PHE A 3 -9.64 -0.50 0.62
N LYS A 4 -10.71 -0.51 -0.19
CA LYS A 4 -11.35 -1.74 -0.66
C LYS A 4 -10.83 -2.22 -2.02
N GLY A 5 -10.03 -1.40 -2.71
CA GLY A 5 -9.62 -1.64 -4.09
C GLY A 5 -10.41 -0.82 -5.10
N GLY A 6 -10.40 -1.26 -6.36
CA GLY A 6 -10.93 -0.50 -7.50
C GLY A 6 -9.90 0.41 -8.19
N TYR A 7 -10.17 0.75 -9.45
CA TYR A 7 -9.40 1.73 -10.22
C TYR A 7 -9.79 3.15 -9.75
N ASP A 8 -9.29 3.54 -8.58
CA ASP A 8 -9.48 4.88 -8.01
C ASP A 8 -8.12 5.46 -7.61
N PRO A 9 -7.42 6.11 -8.55
CA PRO A 9 -6.09 6.66 -8.33
C PRO A 9 -6.07 7.77 -7.27
N ASP A 10 -7.09 8.62 -7.25
CA ASP A 10 -7.29 9.66 -6.25
C ASP A 10 -7.57 9.06 -4.86
N GLY A 11 -8.42 8.05 -4.78
CA GLY A 11 -8.71 7.32 -3.53
C GLY A 11 -7.49 6.59 -2.99
N ALA A 12 -6.71 5.96 -3.86
CA ALA A 12 -5.46 5.30 -3.53
C ALA A 12 -4.43 6.30 -2.98
N GLN A 13 -4.28 7.46 -3.60
CA GLN A 13 -3.40 8.53 -3.11
C GLN A 13 -3.85 9.05 -1.73
N LYS A 14 -5.13 9.42 -1.59
CA LYS A 14 -5.70 9.90 -0.31
C LYS A 14 -5.54 8.87 0.80
N TRP A 15 -5.67 7.59 0.48
CA TRP A 15 -5.48 6.52 1.45
C TRP A 15 -4.02 6.44 1.92
N ILE A 16 -3.02 6.51 1.01
CA ILE A 16 -1.59 6.54 1.37
C ILE A 16 -1.28 7.73 2.27
N GLU A 17 -1.73 8.94 1.89
CA GLU A 17 -1.50 10.15 2.69
C GLU A 17 -2.14 10.02 4.09
N GLY A 18 -3.37 9.52 4.15
CA GLY A 18 -4.09 9.31 5.41
C GLY A 18 -3.42 8.29 6.33
N ILE A 19 -2.92 7.17 5.80
CA ILE A 19 -2.26 6.16 6.62
C ILE A 19 -0.84 6.59 7.04
N GLU A 20 -0.10 7.31 6.18
CA GLU A 20 1.21 7.86 6.55
C GLU A 20 1.09 8.90 7.66
N ARG A 21 0.01 9.71 7.66
CA ARG A 21 -0.30 10.64 8.75
C ARG A 21 -0.54 9.91 10.07
N ILE A 22 -1.28 8.80 10.06
CA ILE A 22 -1.51 7.97 11.26
C ILE A 22 -0.20 7.35 11.74
N PHE A 23 0.61 6.81 10.84
CA PHE A 23 1.92 6.27 11.19
C PHE A 23 2.85 7.31 11.81
N GLY A 24 2.83 8.54 11.29
CA GLY A 24 3.54 9.67 11.90
C GLY A 24 3.03 10.00 13.31
N ALA A 25 1.71 10.05 13.49
CA ALA A 25 1.09 10.36 14.78
C ALA A 25 1.42 9.35 15.88
N ILE A 26 1.42 8.05 15.56
CA ILE A 26 1.71 6.98 16.52
C ILE A 26 3.20 6.59 16.58
N ARG A 27 4.07 7.32 15.86
CA ARG A 27 5.51 6.99 15.70
C ARG A 27 5.73 5.52 15.29
N CYS A 28 4.93 5.04 14.34
CA CYS A 28 5.01 3.69 13.84
C CYS A 28 6.36 3.45 13.16
N ARG A 29 7.08 2.41 13.60
CA ARG A 29 8.34 1.98 13.00
C ARG A 29 8.09 1.35 11.64
N ASP A 30 9.04 1.52 10.71
CA ASP A 30 8.92 1.05 9.32
C ASP A 30 8.62 -0.45 9.21
N GLU A 31 9.15 -1.25 10.13
CA GLU A 31 8.89 -2.69 10.28
C GLU A 31 7.40 -3.03 10.51
N HIS A 32 6.64 -2.15 11.16
CA HIS A 32 5.22 -2.35 11.45
C HIS A 32 4.29 -1.71 10.41
N LYS A 33 4.78 -0.73 9.65
CA LYS A 33 3.98 -0.01 8.64
C LYS A 33 3.39 -0.95 7.59
N VAL A 34 4.17 -1.91 7.09
CA VAL A 34 3.69 -2.87 6.08
C VAL A 34 2.60 -3.79 6.65
N ARG A 35 2.78 -4.25 7.89
CA ARG A 35 1.79 -5.12 8.57
C ARG A 35 0.48 -4.37 8.81
N LEU A 36 0.55 -3.14 9.30
CA LEU A 36 -0.63 -2.31 9.57
C LEU A 36 -1.28 -1.82 8.26
N GLY A 37 -0.48 -1.43 7.28
CA GLY A 37 -0.95 -1.01 5.96
C GLY A 37 -1.66 -2.14 5.23
N GLY A 38 -1.15 -3.38 5.32
CA GLY A 38 -1.84 -4.55 4.79
C GLY A 38 -3.14 -4.87 5.52
N TYR A 39 -3.22 -4.65 6.84
CA TYR A 39 -4.40 -4.95 7.64
C TYR A 39 -5.61 -4.06 7.32
N VAL A 40 -5.36 -2.81 6.94
CA VAL A 40 -6.44 -1.86 6.61
C VAL A 40 -6.85 -1.90 5.13
N LEU A 41 -6.26 -2.80 4.34
CA LEU A 41 -6.74 -3.15 3.00
C LEU A 41 -7.84 -4.20 3.12
N HIS A 42 -8.97 -3.95 2.48
CA HIS A 42 -10.13 -4.84 2.48
C HIS A 42 -10.48 -5.28 1.05
N ASP A 43 -11.36 -6.27 0.96
CA ASP A 43 -11.95 -6.76 -0.28
C ASP A 43 -10.88 -7.07 -1.35
N GLU A 44 -10.96 -6.44 -2.52
CA GLU A 44 -10.02 -6.66 -3.63
C GLU A 44 -8.57 -6.31 -3.24
N ALA A 45 -8.38 -5.20 -2.53
CA ALA A 45 -7.05 -4.75 -2.12
C ALA A 45 -6.42 -5.67 -1.07
N GLY A 46 -7.22 -6.20 -0.14
CA GLY A 46 -6.78 -7.19 0.83
C GLY A 46 -6.32 -8.47 0.16
N HIS A 47 -7.10 -8.98 -0.80
CA HIS A 47 -6.75 -10.18 -1.58
C HIS A 47 -5.49 -9.97 -2.42
N TRP A 48 -5.39 -8.84 -3.13
CA TRP A 48 -4.21 -8.50 -3.91
C TRP A 48 -2.96 -8.40 -3.02
N TRP A 49 -3.06 -7.72 -1.88
CA TRP A 49 -1.93 -7.56 -0.97
C TRP A 49 -1.49 -8.89 -0.36
N GLY A 50 -2.41 -9.80 -0.01
CA GLY A 50 -2.06 -11.14 0.46
C GLY A 50 -1.17 -11.89 -0.53
N ASN A 51 -1.54 -11.89 -1.81
CA ASN A 51 -0.76 -12.50 -2.88
C ASN A 51 0.57 -11.77 -3.13
N ALA A 52 0.55 -10.43 -3.16
CA ALA A 52 1.76 -9.62 -3.34
C ALA A 52 2.75 -9.84 -2.19
N ASN A 53 2.28 -9.84 -0.94
CA ASN A 53 3.07 -10.05 0.26
C ASN A 53 3.75 -11.43 0.25
N GLN A 54 3.02 -12.49 -0.14
CA GLN A 54 3.61 -13.82 -0.30
C GLN A 54 4.71 -13.83 -1.37
N ARG A 55 4.45 -13.20 -2.52
CA ARG A 55 5.40 -13.17 -3.65
C ARG A 55 6.64 -12.31 -3.37
N LEU A 56 6.47 -11.21 -2.65
CA LEU A 56 7.57 -10.30 -2.28
C LEU A 56 8.39 -10.82 -1.10
N GLY A 57 7.77 -11.59 -0.20
CA GLY A 57 8.42 -12.26 0.92
C GLY A 57 9.04 -13.61 0.56
N ALA A 58 8.82 -14.11 -0.66
CA ALA A 58 9.48 -15.31 -1.17
C ALA A 58 11.01 -15.09 -1.15
N GLY A 59 11.72 -15.88 -0.34
CA GLY A 59 13.17 -15.74 -0.10
C GLY A 59 13.56 -15.01 1.19
N GLY A 60 12.61 -14.72 2.10
CA GLY A 60 12.92 -14.12 3.40
C GLY A 60 13.23 -12.62 3.35
N ALA A 61 12.95 -11.97 2.21
CA ALA A 61 13.15 -10.54 2.06
C ALA A 61 12.16 -9.75 2.93
N VAL A 62 12.68 -8.85 3.76
CA VAL A 62 11.86 -7.91 4.51
C VAL A 62 11.23 -6.92 3.53
N ILE A 63 9.91 -6.87 3.51
CA ILE A 63 9.18 -5.90 2.70
C ILE A 63 9.19 -4.58 3.47
N THR A 64 9.80 -3.56 2.88
CA THR A 64 9.79 -2.20 3.43
C THR A 64 8.53 -1.46 3.02
N TRP A 65 8.16 -0.43 3.80
CA TRP A 65 7.03 0.43 3.44
C TRP A 65 7.18 1.09 2.07
N ALA A 66 8.41 1.47 1.70
CA ALA A 66 8.71 1.99 0.37
C ALA A 66 8.39 0.97 -0.75
N ARG A 67 8.69 -0.31 -0.54
CA ARG A 67 8.37 -1.38 -1.49
C ARG A 67 6.87 -1.61 -1.57
N PHE A 68 6.16 -1.62 -0.43
CA PHE A 68 4.70 -1.66 -0.40
C PHE A 68 4.10 -0.54 -1.27
N LYS A 69 4.50 0.73 -1.03
CA LYS A 69 3.97 1.88 -1.78
C LYS A 69 4.18 1.74 -3.27
N ARG A 70 5.38 1.30 -3.68
CA ARG A 70 5.68 1.10 -5.11
C ARG A 70 4.73 0.10 -5.76
N GLU A 71 4.53 -1.06 -5.14
CA GLU A 71 3.62 -2.09 -5.69
C GLU A 71 2.16 -1.62 -5.66
N PHE A 72 1.76 -0.91 -4.60
CA PHE A 72 0.42 -0.33 -4.45
C PHE A 72 0.12 0.70 -5.54
N PHE A 73 1.03 1.65 -5.76
CA PHE A 73 0.90 2.61 -6.84
C PHE A 73 0.95 1.92 -8.21
N THR A 74 1.84 0.97 -8.45
CA THR A 74 1.83 0.23 -9.74
C THR A 74 0.48 -0.46 -10.03
N LYS A 75 -0.20 -0.96 -8.99
CA LYS A 75 -1.49 -1.65 -9.12
C LYS A 75 -2.69 -0.69 -9.31
N TYR A 76 -2.73 0.39 -8.53
CA TYR A 76 -3.89 1.30 -8.45
C TYR A 76 -3.67 2.66 -9.11
N PHE A 77 -2.44 2.93 -9.54
CA PHE A 77 -1.96 4.16 -10.17
C PHE A 77 -0.98 3.79 -11.31
N PRO A 78 -1.45 3.16 -12.40
CA PRO A 78 -0.57 2.80 -13.51
C PRO A 78 0.08 4.07 -14.09
N ALA A 79 1.30 3.90 -14.62
CA ALA A 79 2.20 5.00 -14.96
C ALA A 79 1.63 6.03 -15.97
N ASP A 80 0.54 5.71 -16.66
CA ASP A 80 -0.16 6.61 -17.59
C ASP A 80 -0.67 7.91 -16.93
N GLU A 81 -1.02 7.89 -15.63
CA GLU A 81 -1.41 9.12 -14.92
C GLU A 81 -0.23 9.94 -14.39
N ARG A 82 0.98 9.36 -14.36
CA ARG A 82 2.21 10.08 -13.96
C ARG A 82 2.73 11.01 -15.04
N ASN A 83 2.38 10.75 -16.31
CA ASN A 83 2.85 11.50 -17.47
C ASN A 83 1.91 12.65 -17.90
N ARG A 84 0.84 12.92 -17.13
CA ARG A 84 -0.10 14.01 -17.41
C ARG A 84 0.02 15.13 -16.36
N LYS A 85 1.20 15.71 -16.23
CA LYS A 85 1.41 17.03 -15.64
C LYS A 85 2.38 17.84 -16.49
#